data_AF-A0A8J2KE19-F1
#
_entry.id   AF-A0A8J2KE19-F1
#
_cell.length_a   1.000
_cell.length_b   1.000
_cell.length_c   1.000
_cell.angle_alpha   90.00
_cell.angle_beta   90.00
_cell.angle_gamma   90.00
#
_symmetry.space_group_name_H-M   'P 1'
#
loop_
_entity.id
_entity.type
_entity.pdbx_description
1 polymer ?
#
loop_
_entity_poly.entity_id
_entity_poly.type
_entity_poly.pdbx_seq_one_letter_code
_entity_poly.pdbx_strand_id
1 'polypeptide(L)'
;ERDVYRLKVGIRTVSWTEKQFLINNKPFYFRGFGRHEDFDVRGKGIDNVMLVKDHNLIKWVGANSYRTSHYPYAEEIMDLTDRLGIVIIDEAPAVAIDGFGPGLKANHKQQIKELIQRDKNRASVVMWSVSNEPQSGKAEAEPYFRDVISYTRELDSKHKRPITLVTNAGTGDKSAPYVDIVSFNRYFS
;
A
#
# COMPACT_ATOMS: atom_id res chain seq x y z
N GLU A 1 23.90 -1.47 31.08
CA GLU A 1 22.74 -2.26 30.63
C GLU A 1 22.77 -2.42 29.12
N ARG A 2 22.20 -3.51 28.58
CA ARG A 2 22.13 -3.77 27.14
C ARG A 2 20.67 -3.70 26.70
N ASP A 3 20.38 -2.80 25.77
CA ASP A 3 19.06 -2.66 25.17
C ASP A 3 18.85 -3.71 24.05
N VAL A 4 17.67 -4.33 23.99
CA VAL A 4 17.40 -5.48 23.11
C VAL A 4 16.00 -5.39 22.50
N TYR A 5 15.95 -5.37 21.17
CA TYR A 5 14.72 -5.38 20.38
C TYR A 5 14.61 -6.68 19.58
N ARG A 6 13.38 -7.18 19.39
CA ARG A 6 13.09 -8.38 18.61
C ARG A 6 12.10 -8.06 17.51
N LEU A 7 12.32 -8.64 16.34
CA LEU A 7 11.48 -8.43 15.18
C LEU A 7 11.25 -9.74 14.43
N LYS A 8 10.02 -9.99 14.02
CA LYS A 8 9.69 -11.08 13.10
C LYS A 8 9.99 -10.62 11.67
N VAL A 9 10.65 -11.47 10.90
CA VAL A 9 10.99 -11.20 9.50
C VAL A 9 10.61 -12.40 8.65
N GLY A 10 10.37 -12.17 7.36
CA GLY A 10 10.11 -13.21 6.37
C GLY A 10 10.98 -13.03 5.14
N ILE A 11 11.62 -14.11 4.69
CA ILE A 11 12.49 -14.11 3.53
C ILE A 11 11.64 -14.42 2.29
N ARG A 12 11.63 -13.48 1.33
CA ARG A 12 10.97 -13.65 0.03
C ARG A 12 11.66 -12.79 -1.02
N THR A 13 11.42 -13.09 -2.29
CA THR A 13 11.70 -12.17 -3.40
C THR A 13 10.39 -11.61 -3.94
N VAL A 14 10.43 -10.35 -4.37
CA VAL A 14 9.37 -9.67 -5.11
C VAL A 14 9.97 -9.15 -6.39
N SER A 15 9.36 -9.47 -7.52
CA SER A 15 9.73 -8.95 -8.83
C SER A 15 8.49 -8.83 -9.72
N TRP A 16 8.61 -8.09 -10.81
CA TRP A 16 7.51 -7.90 -11.76
C TRP A 16 8.06 -7.73 -13.17
N THR A 17 7.16 -7.94 -14.13
CA THR A 17 7.37 -7.67 -15.56
C THR A 17 6.22 -6.80 -16.05
N GLU A 18 6.21 -6.48 -17.34
CA GLU A 18 5.07 -5.79 -17.98
C GLU A 18 3.73 -6.54 -17.84
N LYS A 19 3.76 -7.86 -17.56
CA LYS A 19 2.56 -8.72 -17.58
C LYS A 19 2.24 -9.41 -16.26
N GLN A 20 3.22 -9.56 -15.37
CA GLN A 20 3.06 -10.41 -14.19
C GLN A 20 3.79 -9.86 -12.98
N PHE A 21 3.19 -10.07 -11.81
CA PHE A 21 3.84 -9.95 -10.52
C PHE A 21 4.36 -11.31 -10.08
N LEU A 22 5.51 -11.36 -9.42
CA LEU A 22 6.11 -12.59 -8.94
C LEU A 22 6.49 -12.49 -7.47
N ILE A 23 6.20 -13.56 -6.73
CA ILE A 23 6.71 -13.78 -5.37
C ILE A 23 7.49 -15.08 -5.39
N ASN A 24 8.75 -15.06 -4.94
CA ASN A 24 9.65 -16.22 -4.97
C ASN A 24 9.75 -16.85 -6.37
N ASN A 25 9.86 -16.00 -7.39
CA ASN A 25 9.92 -16.35 -8.82
C ASN A 25 8.70 -17.13 -9.35
N LYS A 26 7.59 -17.13 -8.62
CA LYS A 26 6.32 -17.73 -9.05
C LYS A 26 5.31 -16.64 -9.38
N PRO A 27 4.56 -16.74 -10.48
CA PRO A 27 3.49 -15.80 -10.79
C PRO A 27 2.51 -15.68 -9.62
N PHE A 28 2.22 -14.45 -9.23
CA PHE A 28 1.28 -14.12 -8.18
C PHE A 28 0.19 -13.23 -8.76
N TYR A 29 -1.06 -13.65 -8.58
CA TYR A 29 -2.23 -12.89 -8.99
C TYR A 29 -2.95 -12.41 -7.73
N PHE A 30 -3.08 -11.08 -7.58
CA PHE A 30 -3.77 -10.47 -6.46
C PHE A 30 -5.28 -10.75 -6.55
N ARG A 31 -5.79 -11.56 -5.61
CA ARG A 31 -7.23 -11.77 -5.39
C ARG A 31 -7.54 -11.23 -4.01
N GLY A 32 -8.15 -10.06 -3.94
CA GLY A 32 -8.20 -9.32 -2.70
C GLY A 32 -9.21 -8.20 -2.69
N PHE A 33 -9.16 -7.43 -1.61
CA PHE A 33 -10.10 -6.36 -1.32
C PHE A 33 -9.36 -5.04 -1.06
N GLY A 34 -10.00 -3.91 -1.34
CA GLY A 34 -9.78 -2.71 -0.54
C GLY A 34 -10.49 -2.93 0.79
N ARG A 35 -9.75 -2.93 1.89
CA ARG A 35 -10.32 -3.10 3.23
C ARG A 35 -10.45 -1.72 3.88
N HIS A 36 -11.28 -1.59 4.92
CA HIS A 36 -11.24 -0.50 5.90
C HIS A 36 -11.12 -1.12 7.30
N GLU A 37 -10.61 -0.37 8.28
CA GLU A 37 -10.47 -0.82 9.69
C GLU A 37 -11.73 -0.55 10.54
N ASP A 38 -12.88 -0.34 9.89
CA ASP A 38 -14.13 0.04 10.53
C ASP A 38 -15.03 -1.17 10.83
N PHE A 39 -15.69 -1.14 11.99
CA PHE A 39 -16.70 -2.12 12.41
C PHE A 39 -17.97 -1.44 12.93
N ASP A 40 -19.13 -2.02 12.63
CA ASP A 40 -20.45 -1.43 12.92
C ASP A 40 -20.61 -0.90 14.37
N VAL A 41 -20.07 -1.61 15.36
CA VAL A 41 -20.21 -1.27 16.78
C VAL A 41 -19.04 -0.46 17.33
N ARG A 42 -17.82 -0.65 16.80
CA ARG A 42 -16.58 -0.08 17.38
C ARG A 42 -15.94 1.02 16.53
N GLY A 43 -16.48 1.31 15.35
CA GLY A 43 -15.81 2.16 14.37
C GLY A 43 -14.39 1.65 14.12
N LYS A 44 -13.40 2.53 14.21
CA LYS A 44 -11.96 2.24 14.01
C LYS A 44 -11.25 1.65 15.22
N GLY A 45 -11.95 1.42 16.33
CA GLY A 45 -11.34 0.85 17.52
C GLY A 45 -10.87 -0.59 17.28
N ILE A 46 -9.61 -0.90 17.60
CA ILE A 46 -9.05 -2.24 17.42
C ILE A 46 -9.84 -3.26 18.25
N ASP A 47 -10.26 -4.34 17.59
CA ASP A 47 -10.90 -5.49 18.22
C ASP A 47 -10.28 -6.79 17.69
N ASN A 48 -9.49 -7.46 18.52
CA ASN A 48 -8.81 -8.70 18.16
C ASN A 48 -9.78 -9.80 17.68
N VAL A 49 -11.00 -9.86 18.23
CA VAL A 49 -12.01 -10.86 17.80
C VAL A 49 -12.45 -10.56 16.38
N MET A 50 -12.69 -9.29 16.06
CA MET A 50 -13.09 -8.86 14.72
C MET A 50 -11.94 -8.99 13.72
N LEU A 51 -10.70 -8.71 14.13
CA LEU A 51 -9.52 -8.94 13.29
C LEU A 51 -9.38 -10.41 12.88
N VAL A 52 -9.50 -11.33 13.85
CA VAL A 52 -9.44 -12.77 13.58
C VAL A 52 -10.60 -13.17 12.67
N LYS A 53 -11.81 -12.68 12.92
CA LYS A 53 -12.99 -12.95 12.06
C LYS A 53 -12.73 -12.51 10.62
N ASP A 54 -12.34 -11.25 10.39
CA ASP A 54 -12.12 -10.70 9.06
C ASP A 54 -11.04 -11.46 8.29
N HIS A 55 -9.90 -11.77 8.93
CA HIS A 55 -8.82 -12.49 8.26
C HIS A 55 -9.21 -13.93 7.92
N ASN A 56 -10.03 -14.59 8.74
CA ASN A 56 -10.57 -15.89 8.41
C ASN A 56 -11.58 -15.80 7.25
N LEU A 57 -12.40 -14.75 7.17
CA LEU A 57 -13.30 -14.54 6.03
C LEU A 57 -12.53 -14.29 4.73
N ILE A 58 -11.45 -13.50 4.77
CA ILE A 58 -10.54 -13.30 3.62
C ILE A 58 -9.98 -14.64 3.14
N LYS A 59 -9.55 -15.51 4.05
CA LYS A 59 -9.08 -16.85 3.69
C LYS A 59 -10.20 -17.74 3.17
N TRP A 60 -11.37 -17.70 3.80
CA TRP A 60 -12.52 -18.54 3.46
C TRP A 60 -13.02 -18.28 2.03
N VAL A 61 -13.05 -17.01 1.60
CA VAL A 61 -13.41 -16.64 0.22
C VAL A 61 -12.29 -16.91 -0.80
N GLY A 62 -11.13 -17.40 -0.34
CA GLY A 62 -9.98 -17.70 -1.20
C GLY A 62 -9.19 -16.47 -1.64
N ALA A 63 -9.35 -15.33 -0.97
CA ALA A 63 -8.53 -14.15 -1.19
C ALA A 63 -7.13 -14.35 -0.58
N ASN A 64 -6.14 -13.74 -1.22
CA ASN A 64 -4.73 -13.85 -0.86
C ASN A 64 -4.08 -12.50 -0.54
N SER A 65 -4.82 -11.41 -0.71
CA SER A 65 -4.29 -10.06 -0.56
C SER A 65 -5.35 -9.06 -0.12
N TYR A 66 -4.90 -7.93 0.39
CA TYR A 66 -5.72 -6.72 0.45
C TYR A 66 -4.86 -5.45 0.39
N ARG A 67 -5.49 -4.34 0.05
CA ARG A 67 -4.92 -2.98 0.10
C ARG A 67 -5.38 -2.29 1.38
N THR A 68 -4.49 -1.61 2.08
CA THR A 68 -4.79 -0.83 3.30
C THR A 68 -5.50 0.49 2.95
N SER A 69 -6.61 0.38 2.24
CA SER A 69 -7.38 1.53 1.78
C SER A 69 -7.98 2.27 3.00
N HIS A 70 -7.65 3.55 3.25
CA HIS A 70 -6.73 4.42 2.51
C HIS A 70 -5.71 5.07 3.44
N TYR A 71 -5.06 4.28 4.29
CA TYR A 71 -4.13 4.74 5.31
C TYR A 71 -3.34 3.57 5.92
N PRO A 72 -2.20 3.85 6.57
CA PRO A 72 -1.45 2.84 7.31
C PRO A 72 -2.32 2.21 8.40
N TYR A 73 -2.38 0.88 8.46
CA TYR A 73 -3.18 0.15 9.45
C TYR A 73 -2.45 -0.03 10.77
N ALA A 74 -3.17 -0.41 11.82
CA ALA A 74 -2.56 -0.76 13.10
C ALA A 74 -1.60 -1.95 13.00
N GLU A 75 -0.55 -1.95 13.83
CA GLU A 75 0.52 -2.97 13.77
C GLU A 75 0.00 -4.37 14.06
N GLU A 76 -1.01 -4.51 14.92
CA GLU A 76 -1.66 -5.78 15.27
C GLU A 76 -2.33 -6.43 14.06
N ILE A 77 -2.91 -5.62 13.17
CA ILE A 77 -3.49 -6.11 11.93
C ILE A 77 -2.38 -6.65 11.04
N MET A 78 -1.35 -5.85 10.80
CA MET A 78 -0.22 -6.20 9.94
C MET A 78 0.55 -7.43 10.48
N ASP A 79 0.66 -7.56 11.81
CA ASP A 79 1.21 -8.73 12.50
C ASP A 79 0.44 -10.01 12.19
N LEU A 80 -0.89 -9.93 12.22
CA LEU A 80 -1.75 -11.05 11.90
C LEU A 80 -1.65 -11.40 10.41
N THR A 81 -1.60 -10.39 9.54
CA THR A 81 -1.39 -10.56 8.11
C THR A 81 -0.09 -11.29 7.78
N ASP A 82 1.04 -10.86 8.36
CA ASP A 82 2.34 -11.49 8.22
C ASP A 82 2.29 -12.97 8.62
N ARG A 83 1.67 -13.26 9.78
CA ARG A 83 1.52 -14.64 10.29
C ARG A 83 0.66 -15.51 9.38
N LEU A 84 -0.36 -14.93 8.76
CA LEU A 84 -1.33 -15.65 7.97
C LEU A 84 -0.94 -15.79 6.49
N GLY A 85 0.11 -15.10 6.05
CA GLY A 85 0.59 -15.14 4.67
C GLY A 85 -0.32 -14.40 3.70
N ILE A 86 -1.01 -13.36 4.15
CA ILE A 86 -1.83 -12.49 3.29
C ILE A 86 -0.93 -11.38 2.74
N VAL A 87 -1.05 -11.07 1.46
CA VAL A 87 -0.16 -10.12 0.76
C VAL A 87 -0.76 -8.71 0.79
N ILE A 88 0.05 -7.70 1.08
CA ILE A 88 -0.40 -6.32 1.28
C ILE A 88 0.15 -5.36 0.23
N ILE A 89 -0.77 -4.52 -0.25
CA ILE A 89 -0.47 -3.25 -0.90
C ILE A 89 -0.70 -2.16 0.16
N ASP A 90 0.37 -1.56 0.66
CA ASP A 90 0.30 -0.66 1.81
C ASP A 90 0.22 0.80 1.36
N GLU A 91 -0.78 1.53 1.83
CA GLU A 91 -1.19 2.82 1.28
C GLU A 91 -0.97 4.00 2.23
N ALA A 92 -0.44 5.09 1.68
CA ALA A 92 -0.37 6.38 2.35
C ALA A 92 -1.74 7.08 2.41
N PRO A 93 -1.97 7.95 3.42
CA PRO A 93 -3.23 8.65 3.62
C PRO A 93 -3.40 9.86 2.69
N ALA A 94 -3.37 9.62 1.37
CA ALA A 94 -3.49 10.64 0.33
C ALA A 94 -4.64 10.29 -0.64
N VAL A 95 -5.86 10.65 -0.24
CA VAL A 95 -7.11 10.34 -0.97
C VAL A 95 -7.66 11.59 -1.63
N ALA A 96 -8.08 11.49 -2.90
CA ALA A 96 -8.79 12.53 -3.62
C ALA A 96 -8.11 13.91 -3.58
N ILE A 97 -6.77 13.92 -3.53
CA ILE A 97 -6.03 15.18 -3.42
C ILE A 97 -6.18 16.00 -4.70
N ASP A 98 -6.49 17.28 -4.53
CA ASP A 98 -6.75 18.22 -5.63
C ASP A 98 -5.75 19.40 -5.68
N GLY A 99 -5.00 19.60 -4.60
CA GLY A 99 -3.91 20.59 -4.52
C GLY A 99 -2.55 19.93 -4.67
N PHE A 100 -1.61 20.55 -5.36
CA PHE A 100 -0.24 20.04 -5.57
C PHE A 100 0.84 20.99 -5.04
N GLY A 101 0.50 21.75 -3.99
CA GLY A 101 1.37 22.75 -3.38
C GLY A 101 2.51 22.14 -2.53
N PRO A 102 3.55 22.95 -2.23
CA PRO A 102 4.75 22.48 -1.54
C PRO A 102 4.47 21.98 -0.11
N GLY A 103 3.55 22.62 0.62
CA GLY A 103 3.17 22.19 1.98
C GLY A 103 2.53 20.80 2.00
N LEU A 104 1.58 20.53 1.09
CA LEU A 104 0.99 19.21 0.95
C LEU A 104 2.05 18.18 0.54
N LYS A 105 2.92 18.51 -0.41
CA LYS A 105 3.99 17.62 -0.86
C LYS A 105 4.92 17.23 0.29
N ALA A 106 5.29 18.19 1.14
CA ALA A 106 6.12 17.94 2.32
C ALA A 106 5.43 17.01 3.32
N ASN A 107 4.15 17.27 3.64
CA ASN A 107 3.37 16.41 4.52
C ASN A 107 3.22 14.99 3.94
N HIS A 108 2.92 14.88 2.65
CA HIS A 108 2.77 13.59 1.97
C HIS A 108 4.07 12.78 2.02
N LYS A 109 5.22 13.40 1.73
CA LYS A 109 6.52 12.76 1.88
C LYS A 109 6.79 12.31 3.32
N GLN A 110 6.40 13.10 4.31
CA GLN A 110 6.55 12.73 5.72
C GLN A 110 5.69 11.49 6.07
N GLN A 111 4.44 11.44 5.63
CA GLN A 111 3.56 10.28 5.85
C GLN A 111 4.11 9.00 5.18
N ILE A 112 4.61 9.09 3.95
CA ILE A 112 5.29 7.98 3.27
C ILE A 112 6.53 7.50 4.04
N LYS A 113 7.32 8.45 4.54
CA LYS A 113 8.51 8.14 5.34
C LYS A 113 8.14 7.37 6.61
N GLU A 114 7.12 7.81 7.33
CA GLU A 114 6.64 7.14 8.55
C GLU A 114 6.12 5.73 8.25
N LEU A 115 5.29 5.60 7.21
CA LEU A 115 4.78 4.30 6.74
C LEU A 115 5.91 3.32 6.42
N ILE A 116 6.86 3.71 5.56
CA ILE A 116 7.96 2.83 5.16
C ILE A 116 8.89 2.55 6.35
N GLN A 117 9.17 3.53 7.20
CA GLN A 117 10.05 3.31 8.36
C GLN A 117 9.48 2.26 9.32
N ARG A 118 8.17 2.26 9.53
CA ARG A 118 7.44 1.26 10.32
C ARG A 118 7.41 -0.09 9.62
N ASP A 119 6.96 -0.14 8.38
CA ASP A 119 6.55 -1.39 7.72
C ASP A 119 7.58 -2.01 6.77
N LYS A 120 8.76 -1.39 6.56
CA LYS A 120 9.83 -1.94 5.70
C LYS A 120 10.26 -3.37 6.02
N ASN A 121 10.06 -3.84 7.25
CA ASN A 121 10.43 -5.19 7.67
C ASN A 121 9.28 -6.21 7.56
N ARG A 122 8.08 -5.76 7.19
CA ARG A 122 6.89 -6.61 7.01
C ARG A 122 7.06 -7.54 5.81
N ALA A 123 6.78 -8.82 6.02
CA ALA A 123 6.90 -9.82 4.98
C ALA A 123 5.68 -9.84 4.05
N SER A 124 4.53 -9.44 4.55
CA SER A 124 3.28 -9.32 3.80
C SER A 124 3.28 -8.13 2.84
N VAL A 125 3.93 -7.01 3.18
CA VAL A 125 3.94 -5.80 2.36
C VAL A 125 4.81 -5.97 1.12
N VAL A 126 4.20 -6.07 -0.06
CA VAL A 126 4.92 -6.29 -1.32
C VAL A 126 4.88 -5.10 -2.26
N MET A 127 4.10 -4.07 -1.96
CA MET A 127 3.91 -2.90 -2.83
C MET A 127 3.51 -1.70 -1.99
N TRP A 128 3.99 -0.52 -2.37
CA TRP A 128 3.62 0.76 -1.74
C TRP A 128 2.64 1.51 -2.64
N SER A 129 1.48 1.90 -2.12
CA SER A 129 0.53 2.77 -2.80
C SER A 129 0.68 4.19 -2.28
N VAL A 130 1.05 5.13 -3.15
CA VAL A 130 1.32 6.51 -2.73
C VAL A 130 0.06 7.37 -2.69
N SER A 131 -1.03 6.99 -3.35
CA SER A 131 -2.26 7.79 -3.35
C SER A 131 -3.43 7.01 -3.94
N ASN A 132 -4.64 7.38 -3.49
CA ASN A 132 -5.91 6.95 -4.04
C ASN A 132 -6.65 8.11 -4.72
N GLU A 133 -7.03 7.91 -5.97
CA GLU A 133 -7.85 8.80 -6.80
C GLU A 133 -7.49 10.29 -6.71
N PRO A 134 -6.19 10.67 -6.77
CA PRO A 134 -5.84 12.07 -6.87
C PRO A 134 -6.37 12.65 -8.18
N GLN A 135 -6.42 13.98 -8.26
CA GLN A 135 -6.70 14.71 -9.51
C GLN A 135 -5.47 14.66 -10.44
N SER A 136 -5.00 13.45 -10.75
CA SER A 136 -3.76 13.16 -11.49
C SER A 136 -3.80 13.54 -12.95
N GLY A 137 -4.97 13.93 -13.48
CA GLY A 137 -5.09 14.50 -14.82
C GLY A 137 -4.56 15.93 -14.95
N LYS A 138 -4.39 16.64 -13.82
CA LYS A 138 -3.87 18.02 -13.80
C LYS A 138 -2.37 18.06 -14.12
N ALA A 139 -1.91 19.14 -14.76
CA ALA A 139 -0.51 19.28 -15.16
C ALA A 139 0.43 19.32 -13.94
N GLU A 140 -0.03 19.93 -12.85
CA GLU A 140 0.70 20.07 -11.59
C GLU A 140 0.88 18.73 -10.85
N ALA A 141 0.06 17.72 -11.17
CA ALA A 141 0.18 16.39 -10.60
C ALA A 141 1.47 15.69 -11.04
N GLU A 142 1.96 15.98 -12.24
CA GLU A 142 3.17 15.37 -12.80
C GLU A 142 4.41 15.61 -11.92
N PRO A 143 4.89 16.86 -11.72
CA PRO A 143 6.06 17.10 -10.91
C PRO A 143 5.83 16.70 -9.44
N TYR A 144 4.59 16.78 -8.94
CA TYR A 144 4.26 16.35 -7.59
C TYR A 144 4.49 14.85 -7.38
N PHE A 145 3.87 14.01 -8.22
CA PHE A 145 3.97 12.57 -8.07
C PHE A 145 5.32 12.01 -8.49
N ARG A 146 5.99 12.61 -9.49
CA ARG A 146 7.39 12.29 -9.77
C ARG A 146 8.26 12.42 -8.51
N ASP A 147 8.13 13.54 -7.79
CA ASP A 147 8.92 13.81 -6.59
C ASP A 147 8.54 12.89 -5.42
N VAL A 148 7.25 12.58 -5.24
CA VAL A 148 6.78 11.66 -4.18
C VAL A 148 7.22 10.23 -4.45
N ILE A 149 7.09 9.76 -5.69
CA ILE A 149 7.46 8.40 -6.08
C ILE A 149 8.98 8.22 -6.05
N SER A 150 9.76 9.19 -6.52
CA SER A 150 11.23 9.17 -6.38
C SER A 150 11.64 9.06 -4.91
N TYR A 151 11.02 9.86 -4.04
CA TYR A 151 11.32 9.83 -2.61
C TYR A 151 10.92 8.50 -1.95
N THR A 152 9.77 7.94 -2.32
CA THR A 152 9.32 6.60 -1.90
C THR A 152 10.35 5.54 -2.28
N ARG A 153 10.89 5.63 -3.52
CA ARG A 153 11.90 4.70 -4.04
C ARG A 153 13.24 4.81 -3.29
N GLU A 154 13.64 6.02 -2.92
CA GLU A 154 14.85 6.25 -2.11
C GLU A 154 14.73 5.60 -0.72
N LEU A 155 13.56 5.75 -0.09
CA LEU A 155 13.28 5.20 1.25
C LEU A 155 13.31 3.67 1.28
N ASP A 156 12.81 3.01 0.24
CA ASP A 156 12.84 1.53 0.12
C ASP A 156 13.92 1.01 -0.82
N SER A 157 15.02 1.77 -1.01
CA SER A 157 16.13 1.42 -1.92
C SER A 157 16.80 0.07 -1.64
N LYS A 158 16.67 -0.45 -0.41
CA LYS A 158 17.21 -1.76 -0.01
C LYS A 158 16.34 -2.94 -0.46
N HIS A 159 15.02 -2.85 -0.33
CA HIS A 159 14.11 -3.94 -0.72
C HIS A 159 13.57 -3.78 -2.15
N LYS A 160 13.53 -2.54 -2.65
CA LYS A 160 13.11 -2.17 -4.00
C LYS A 160 11.70 -2.70 -4.34
N ARG A 161 10.76 -2.58 -3.40
CA ARG A 161 9.36 -2.95 -3.66
C ARG A 161 8.77 -2.03 -4.75
N PRO A 162 7.87 -2.54 -5.59
CA PRO A 162 7.18 -1.74 -6.58
C PRO A 162 6.28 -0.70 -5.93
N ILE A 163 6.14 0.44 -6.60
CA ILE A 163 5.31 1.56 -6.20
C ILE A 163 4.13 1.66 -7.16
N THR A 164 2.94 1.89 -6.62
CA THR A 164 1.69 2.11 -7.36
C THR A 164 1.00 3.39 -6.92
N LEU A 165 0.07 3.87 -7.75
CA LEU A 165 -0.91 4.90 -7.46
C LEU A 165 -2.22 4.43 -8.07
N VAL A 166 -3.33 4.55 -7.32
CA VAL A 166 -4.64 4.10 -7.80
C VAL A 166 -5.40 5.28 -8.38
N THR A 167 -5.65 5.27 -9.68
CA THR A 167 -6.24 6.40 -10.40
C THR A 167 -7.66 6.16 -10.90
N ASN A 168 -8.42 7.24 -11.06
CA ASN A 168 -9.68 7.27 -11.80
C ASN A 168 -9.62 8.21 -13.04
N ALA A 169 -8.45 8.79 -13.34
CA ALA A 169 -8.26 9.74 -14.45
C ALA A 169 -8.15 9.08 -15.84
N GLY A 170 -8.18 7.75 -15.91
CA GLY A 170 -8.08 7.00 -17.16
C GLY A 170 -6.76 7.28 -17.90
N THR A 171 -6.85 7.55 -19.21
CA THR A 171 -5.68 7.86 -20.05
C THR A 171 -5.09 9.26 -19.81
N GLY A 172 -5.77 10.10 -19.03
CA GLY A 172 -5.30 11.44 -18.68
C GLY A 172 -4.28 11.48 -17.55
N ASP A 173 -4.04 10.34 -16.88
CA ASP A 173 -3.18 10.28 -15.70
C ASP A 173 -1.72 10.67 -15.99
N LYS A 174 -1.26 11.74 -15.33
CA LYS A 174 0.10 12.27 -15.46
C LYS A 174 1.13 11.61 -14.54
N SER A 175 0.69 10.84 -13.55
CA SER A 175 1.53 10.09 -12.61
C SER A 175 1.88 8.68 -13.11
N ALA A 176 1.06 8.11 -14.01
CA ALA A 176 1.22 6.75 -14.53
C ALA A 176 2.63 6.42 -15.09
N PRO A 177 3.36 7.32 -15.77
CA PRO A 177 4.71 7.03 -16.24
C PRO A 177 5.77 6.82 -15.14
N TYR A 178 5.45 7.20 -13.90
CA TYR A 178 6.42 7.22 -12.80
C TYR A 178 6.27 6.01 -11.85
N VAL A 179 5.13 5.32 -11.88
CA VAL A 179 4.86 4.14 -11.04
C VAL A 179 5.37 2.86 -11.69
N ASP A 180 5.69 1.86 -10.86
CA ASP A 180 6.13 0.54 -11.33
C ASP A 180 4.94 -0.32 -11.80
N ILE A 181 3.78 -0.12 -11.17
CA ILE A 181 2.54 -0.83 -11.43
C ILE A 181 1.42 0.20 -11.54
N VAL A 182 0.73 0.23 -12.68
CA VAL A 182 -0.43 1.11 -12.87
C VAL A 182 -1.66 0.45 -12.26
N SER A 183 -2.38 1.15 -11.41
CA SER A 183 -3.61 0.68 -10.77
C SER A 183 -4.73 1.68 -10.99
N PHE A 184 -5.96 1.20 -11.19
CA PHE A 184 -7.10 2.08 -11.43
C PHE A 184 -8.37 1.54 -10.76
N ASN A 185 -9.22 2.45 -10.30
CA ASN A 185 -10.57 2.12 -9.89
C ASN A 185 -11.49 2.22 -11.12
N ARG A 186 -12.31 1.19 -11.33
CA ARG A 186 -13.31 1.17 -12.41
C ARG A 186 -14.63 0.64 -11.87
N TYR A 187 -15.69 1.39 -12.18
CA TYR A 187 -17.06 1.05 -11.84
C TYR A 187 -17.84 1.11 -13.15
N PHE A 188 -17.99 -0.04 -13.82
CA PHE A 188 -18.87 -0.14 -14.97
C PHE A 188 -20.31 -0.07 -14.46
N SER A 189 -21.11 0.78 -15.12
CA SER A 189 -22.58 0.79 -14.95
C SER A 189 -23.22 -0.09 -16.00
#